data_AF-A0A2S2R5B2-F1
#
_entry.id   AF-A0A2S2R5B2-F1
#
_cell.length_a   1.000
_cell.length_b   1.000
_cell.length_c   1.000
_cell.angle_alpha   90.00
_cell.angle_beta   90.00
_cell.angle_gamma   90.00
#
_symmetry.space_group_name_H-M   'P 1'
#
loop_
_entity.id
_entity.type
_entity.pdbx_description
1 polymer ?
#
loop_
_entity_poly.entity_id
_entity_poly.type
_entity_poly.pdbx_seq_one_letter_code
_entity_poly.pdbx_strand_id
1 'polypeptide(L)'
;MIIRMNEAGEVMVSIVVNQLVLDFEKLPSIKCSISKWFKENITENVVSLYFQVYGEKALADCISTPNEAELLWGQKYIIEKLLSLSLEISPATYFRLNSLGAEELCKVVADLADVNENTTVLDLFCGSGCLALTLAKVIN
;
A
#
# COMPACT_ATOMS: atom_id res chain seq x y z
N MET A 1 8.93 -11.40 -0.34
CA MET A 1 7.60 -11.17 -0.94
C MET A 1 6.73 -10.51 0.12
N ILE A 2 5.95 -9.52 -0.27
CA ILE A 2 4.96 -8.84 0.58
C ILE A 2 3.59 -9.12 -0.02
N ILE A 3 2.63 -9.52 0.82
CA ILE A 3 1.24 -9.75 0.42
C ILE A 3 0.38 -8.85 1.30
N ARG A 4 -0.52 -8.09 0.67
CA ARG A 4 -1.56 -7.32 1.35
C ARG A 4 -2.92 -7.82 0.91
N MET A 5 -3.86 -7.85 1.84
CA MET A 5 -5.24 -8.24 1.60
C MET A 5 -6.16 -7.26 2.32
N ASN A 6 -7.22 -6.81 1.65
CA ASN A 6 -8.24 -5.96 2.28
C ASN A 6 -9.39 -6.80 2.85
N GLU A 7 -10.33 -6.13 3.53
CA GLU A 7 -11.54 -6.78 4.07
C GLU A 7 -12.39 -7.46 2.97
N ALA A 8 -12.36 -6.94 1.73
CA ALA A 8 -13.08 -7.53 0.60
C ALA A 8 -12.45 -8.83 0.06
N GLY A 9 -11.26 -9.21 0.55
CA GLY A 9 -10.53 -10.39 0.11
C GLY A 9 -9.70 -10.19 -1.15
N GLU A 10 -9.57 -8.95 -1.65
CA GLU A 10 -8.67 -8.60 -2.76
C GLU A 10 -7.22 -8.67 -2.29
N VAL A 11 -6.37 -9.30 -3.09
CA VAL A 11 -4.97 -9.56 -2.77
C VAL A 11 -4.04 -8.78 -3.69
N MET A 12 -3.14 -8.03 -3.09
CA MET A 12 -2.02 -7.37 -3.75
C MET A 12 -0.72 -8.10 -3.41
N VAL A 13 0.02 -8.51 -4.44
CA VAL A 13 1.32 -9.19 -4.30
C VAL A 13 2.44 -8.26 -4.71
N SER A 14 3.49 -8.17 -3.90
CA SER A 14 4.73 -7.45 -4.23
C SER A 14 5.96 -8.35 -4.08
N ILE A 15 6.70 -8.49 -5.18
CA ILE A 15 7.95 -9.23 -5.23
C ILE A 15 9.08 -8.24 -4.95
N VAL A 16 9.81 -8.48 -3.87
CA VAL A 16 10.95 -7.65 -3.46
C VAL A 16 12.23 -8.43 -3.72
N VAL A 17 13.15 -7.85 -4.48
CA VAL A 17 14.41 -8.48 -4.85
C VAL A 17 15.58 -7.59 -4.42
N ASN A 18 16.62 -8.23 -3.87
CA ASN A 18 17.83 -7.52 -3.45
C ASN A 18 18.69 -7.15 -4.68
N GLN A 19 19.07 -5.88 -4.80
CA GLN A 19 19.94 -5.38 -5.86
C GLN A 19 21.27 -6.14 -6.01
N LEU A 20 21.81 -6.71 -4.93
CA LEU A 20 23.15 -7.33 -4.91
C LEU A 20 23.22 -8.65 -5.67
N VAL A 21 22.07 -9.32 -5.84
CA VAL A 21 21.97 -10.61 -6.54
C VAL A 21 21.37 -10.45 -7.94
N LEU A 22 21.12 -9.21 -8.37
CA LEU A 22 20.49 -8.91 -9.65
C LEU A 22 21.51 -8.61 -10.74
N ASP A 23 21.35 -9.34 -11.84
CA ASP A 23 21.93 -9.00 -13.12
C ASP A 23 20.98 -8.03 -13.84
N PHE A 24 21.35 -6.75 -13.89
CA PHE A 24 20.50 -5.68 -14.43
C PHE A 24 20.21 -5.84 -15.93
N GLU A 25 21.10 -6.47 -16.70
CA GLU A 25 20.85 -6.74 -18.12
C GLU A 25 19.70 -7.73 -18.30
N LYS A 26 19.52 -8.65 -17.35
CA LYS A 26 18.45 -9.66 -17.38
C LYS A 26 17.17 -9.21 -16.71
N LEU A 27 17.18 -8.07 -16.00
CA LEU A 27 16.03 -7.59 -15.23
C LEU A 27 14.74 -7.47 -16.07
N PRO A 28 14.76 -6.94 -17.32
CA PRO A 28 13.55 -6.90 -18.15
C PRO A 28 13.00 -8.30 -18.48
N SER A 29 13.88 -9.26 -18.75
CA SER A 29 13.50 -10.65 -19.05
C SER A 29 12.90 -11.35 -17.83
N ILE A 30 13.47 -11.11 -16.64
CA ILE A 30 12.97 -11.62 -15.37
C ILE A 30 11.56 -11.06 -15.10
N LYS A 31 11.37 -9.74 -15.20
CA LYS A 31 10.05 -9.10 -15.03
C LYS A 31 9.02 -9.67 -16.00
N CYS A 32 9.37 -9.83 -17.28
CA CYS A 32 8.49 -10.41 -18.28
C CYS A 32 8.09 -11.86 -17.94
N SER A 33 9.05 -12.69 -17.54
CA SER A 33 8.82 -14.08 -17.17
C SER A 33 7.93 -14.21 -15.94
N ILE A 34 8.19 -13.40 -14.91
CA ILE A 34 7.36 -13.32 -13.69
C ILE A 34 5.94 -12.89 -14.05
N SER A 35 5.78 -11.81 -14.81
CA SER A 35 4.46 -11.32 -15.22
C SER A 35 3.68 -12.35 -16.01
N LYS A 36 4.34 -13.10 -16.89
CA LYS A 36 3.71 -14.17 -17.68
C LYS A 36 3.26 -15.31 -16.78
N TRP A 37 4.17 -15.87 -15.98
CA TRP A 37 3.85 -16.97 -15.07
C TRP A 37 2.74 -16.58 -14.10
N PHE A 38 2.80 -15.35 -13.57
CA PHE A 38 1.78 -14.84 -12.67
C PHE A 38 0.40 -14.85 -13.34
N LYS A 39 0.24 -14.20 -14.49
CA LYS A 39 -1.03 -14.16 -15.24
C LYS A 39 -1.63 -15.55 -15.54
N GLU A 40 -0.79 -16.56 -15.76
CA GLU A 40 -1.22 -17.93 -16.04
C GLU A 40 -1.63 -18.71 -14.78
N ASN A 41 -1.19 -18.28 -13.58
CA ASN A 41 -1.34 -19.01 -12.33
C ASN A 41 -2.06 -18.24 -11.22
N ILE A 42 -2.60 -17.03 -11.48
CA ILE A 42 -3.31 -16.28 -10.45
C ILE A 42 -4.65 -16.93 -10.09
N THR A 43 -5.09 -16.69 -8.86
CA THR A 43 -6.48 -16.92 -8.42
C THR A 43 -7.31 -15.65 -8.63
N GLU A 44 -8.64 -15.79 -8.68
CA GLU A 44 -9.59 -14.69 -8.94
C GLU A 44 -9.45 -13.50 -7.96
N ASN A 45 -9.01 -13.75 -6.73
CA ASN A 45 -8.89 -12.71 -5.70
C ASN A 45 -7.63 -11.84 -5.84
N VAL A 46 -6.67 -12.21 -6.69
CA VAL A 46 -5.42 -11.46 -6.84
C VAL A 46 -5.63 -10.36 -7.88
N VAL A 47 -5.54 -9.11 -7.42
CA VAL A 47 -5.85 -7.94 -8.26
C VAL A 47 -4.63 -7.16 -8.71
N SER A 48 -3.46 -7.39 -8.10
CA SER A 48 -2.24 -6.63 -8.38
C SER A 48 -0.97 -7.45 -8.25
N LEU A 49 -0.01 -7.18 -9.14
CA LEU A 49 1.38 -7.64 -9.06
C LEU A 49 2.35 -6.46 -9.13
N TYR A 50 3.20 -6.37 -8.12
CA TYR A 50 4.27 -5.40 -8.02
C TYR A 50 5.65 -6.06 -8.01
N PHE A 51 6.64 -5.31 -8.46
CA PHE A 51 8.04 -5.69 -8.41
C PHE A 51 8.88 -4.52 -7.88
N GLN A 52 9.68 -4.79 -6.86
CA GLN A 52 10.49 -3.80 -6.18
C GLN A 52 11.93 -4.29 -6.10
N VAL A 53 12.87 -3.44 -6.53
CA VAL A 53 14.30 -3.66 -6.29
C VAL A 53 14.67 -2.90 -5.02
N TYR A 54 15.11 -3.64 -3.99
CA TYR A 54 15.55 -3.07 -2.73
C TYR A 54 17.07 -2.86 -2.75
N GLY A 55 17.52 -1.64 -2.46
CA GLY A 55 18.92 -1.26 -2.59
C GLY A 55 19.23 0.23 -2.48
N GLU A 56 20.52 0.54 -2.33
CA GLU A 56 21.06 1.90 -2.20
C GLU A 56 21.50 2.53 -3.53
N LYS A 57 21.71 1.76 -4.60
CA LYS A 57 22.21 2.31 -5.86
C LYS A 57 21.06 2.89 -6.69
N ALA A 58 21.07 4.20 -6.88
CA ALA A 58 20.34 4.84 -7.98
C ALA A 58 20.86 4.29 -9.30
N LEU A 59 20.04 3.47 -9.97
CA LEU A 59 20.31 3.02 -11.32
C LEU A 59 19.98 4.16 -12.28
N ALA A 60 21.01 4.80 -12.83
CA ALA A 60 20.87 5.87 -13.82
C ALA A 60 20.07 5.44 -15.06
N ASP A 61 20.03 4.13 -15.36
CA ASP A 61 19.42 3.55 -16.57
C ASP A 61 18.15 2.72 -16.29
N CYS A 62 17.64 2.70 -15.05
CA CYS A 62 16.38 2.03 -14.72
C CYS A 62 15.26 3.06 -14.51
N ILE A 63 14.14 2.86 -15.21
CA ILE A 63 12.90 3.66 -15.08
C ILE A 63 12.30 3.55 -13.65
N SER A 64 12.71 2.54 -12.88
CA SER A 64 12.35 2.35 -11.48
C SER A 64 13.38 3.00 -10.56
N THR A 65 12.96 4.01 -9.79
CA THR A 65 13.75 4.55 -8.68
C THR A 65 14.01 3.43 -7.65
N PRO A 66 15.19 3.41 -7.00
CA PRO A 66 15.51 2.41 -5.99
C PRO A 66 14.46 2.45 -4.88
N ASN A 67 14.02 1.27 -4.44
CA ASN A 67 13.01 1.09 -3.40
C ASN A 67 11.59 1.53 -3.79
N GLU A 68 11.30 1.95 -5.01
CA GLU A 68 9.91 2.05 -5.49
C GLU A 68 9.42 0.73 -6.08
N ALA A 69 8.15 0.43 -5.82
CA ALA A 69 7.48 -0.74 -6.35
C ALA A 69 6.86 -0.40 -7.71
N GLU A 70 7.31 -1.10 -8.76
CA GLU A 70 6.76 -1.01 -10.12
C GLU A 70 5.55 -1.92 -10.26
N LEU A 71 4.44 -1.39 -10.80
CA LEU A 71 3.28 -2.20 -11.14
C LEU A 71 3.56 -3.00 -12.42
N LEU A 72 3.57 -4.34 -12.31
CA LEU A 72 3.74 -5.23 -13.45
C LEU A 72 2.40 -5.66 -14.07
N TRP A 73 1.35 -5.77 -13.26
CA TRP A 73 0.02 -6.18 -13.72
C TRP A 73 -1.08 -5.81 -12.72
N GLY A 74 -2.27 -5.52 -13.22
CA GLY A 74 -3.48 -5.36 -12.41
C GLY A 74 -3.73 -3.93 -11.92
N GLN A 75 -4.33 -3.80 -10.75
CA GLN A 75 -4.74 -2.53 -10.15
C GLN A 75 -3.58 -1.83 -9.43
N LYS A 76 -3.62 -0.49 -9.33
CA LYS A 76 -2.59 0.32 -8.65
C LYS A 76 -2.74 0.34 -7.13
N TYR A 77 -3.90 -0.03 -6.62
CA TYR A 77 -4.23 -0.01 -5.21
C TYR A 77 -5.38 -0.97 -4.96
N ILE A 78 -5.46 -1.46 -3.72
CA ILE A 78 -6.69 -2.06 -3.18
C ILE A 78 -7.41 -1.01 -2.36
N ILE A 79 -8.74 -1.13 -2.24
CA ILE A 79 -9.52 -0.23 -1.39
C ILE A 79 -9.71 -0.88 -0.04
N GLU A 80 -9.25 -0.21 1.02
CA GLU A 80 -9.57 -0.62 2.38
C GLU A 80 -10.69 0.25 2.95
N LYS A 81 -11.64 -0.39 3.62
CA LYS A 81 -12.69 0.33 4.34
C LYS A 81 -12.25 0.53 5.79
N LEU A 82 -12.47 1.74 6.28
CA LEU A 82 -12.24 2.07 7.68
C LEU A 82 -13.31 3.06 8.11
N LEU A 83 -14.23 2.63 8.98
CA LEU A 83 -15.42 3.40 9.34
C LEU A 83 -16.18 3.83 8.07
N SER A 84 -16.34 5.13 7.85
CA SER A 84 -16.98 5.69 6.66
C SER A 84 -15.99 6.10 5.56
N LEU A 85 -14.71 5.73 5.69
CA LEU A 85 -13.66 6.04 4.73
C LEU A 85 -13.41 4.87 3.79
N SER A 86 -13.06 5.20 2.55
CA SER A 86 -12.49 4.27 1.58
C SER A 86 -11.10 4.78 1.24
N LEU A 87 -10.08 4.01 1.59
CA LEU A 87 -8.68 4.41 1.52
C LEU A 87 -7.96 3.59 0.44
N GLU A 88 -7.23 4.27 -0.44
CA GLU A 88 -6.39 3.62 -1.45
C GLU A 88 -5.10 3.10 -0.80
N ILE A 89 -4.91 1.78 -0.84
CA ILE A 89 -3.73 1.11 -0.28
C ILE A 89 -2.84 0.63 -1.42
N SER A 90 -1.66 1.23 -1.52
CA SER A 90 -0.57 0.84 -2.42
C SER A 90 0.52 0.08 -1.66
N PRO A 91 1.53 -0.51 -2.33
CA PRO A 91 2.66 -1.16 -1.64
C PRO A 91 3.39 -0.22 -0.67
N ALA A 92 3.48 1.07 -1.00
CA ALA A 92 4.16 2.10 -0.21
C ALA A 92 3.28 2.69 0.90
N THR A 93 1.96 2.51 0.84
CA THR A 93 1.04 3.09 1.83
C THR A 93 1.28 2.45 3.19
N TYR A 94 1.60 3.25 4.22
CA TYR A 94 1.55 2.78 5.60
C TYR A 94 0.09 2.67 6.05
N PHE A 95 -0.36 1.47 6.39
CA PHE A 95 -1.70 1.21 6.87
C PHE A 95 -1.66 0.14 7.97
N ARG A 96 -2.57 0.23 8.94
CA ARG A 96 -2.62 -0.70 10.07
C ARG A 96 -3.15 -2.06 9.58
N LEU A 97 -2.45 -3.16 9.89
CA LEU A 97 -2.82 -4.50 9.42
C LEU A 97 -4.14 -5.02 9.98
N ASN A 98 -4.58 -4.50 11.13
CA ASN A 98 -5.84 -4.85 11.77
C ASN A 98 -6.81 -3.67 11.60
N SER A 99 -7.61 -3.68 10.54
CA SER A 99 -8.59 -2.63 10.24
C SER A 99 -9.58 -2.45 11.38
N LEU A 100 -10.13 -3.54 11.95
CA LEU A 100 -11.05 -3.49 13.10
C LEU A 100 -10.42 -2.80 14.31
N GLY A 101 -9.16 -3.13 14.62
CA GLY A 101 -8.43 -2.47 15.70
C GLY A 101 -8.13 -1.00 15.41
N ALA A 102 -7.90 -0.65 14.14
CA ALA A 102 -7.72 0.73 13.74
C ALA A 102 -9.01 1.56 13.85
N GLU A 103 -10.17 0.96 13.58
CA GLU A 103 -11.48 1.60 13.78
C GLU A 103 -11.72 1.92 15.25
N GLU A 104 -11.53 0.95 16.14
CA GLU A 104 -11.68 1.16 17.58
C GLU A 104 -10.69 2.20 18.11
N LEU A 105 -9.44 2.17 17.63
CA LEU A 105 -8.46 3.20 17.96
C LEU A 105 -8.94 4.60 17.53
N CYS A 106 -9.47 4.73 16.32
CA CYS A 106 -9.96 6.02 15.83
C CYS A 106 -11.14 6.54 16.65
N LYS A 107 -12.07 5.66 17.06
CA LYS A 107 -13.20 6.03 17.94
C LYS A 107 -12.70 6.54 19.30
N VAL A 108 -11.83 5.78 19.95
CA VAL A 108 -11.26 6.16 21.25
C VAL A 108 -10.50 7.47 21.16
N VAL A 109 -9.71 7.68 20.10
CA VAL A 109 -9.00 8.96 19.92
C VAL A 109 -9.97 10.11 19.66
N ALA A 110 -11.03 9.90 18.88
CA ALA A 110 -12.06 10.92 18.64
C ALA A 110 -12.75 11.35 19.95
N ASP A 111 -13.13 10.37 20.78
CA ASP A 111 -13.79 10.62 22.07
C ASP A 111 -12.84 11.35 23.05
N LEU A 112 -11.56 10.98 23.08
CA LEU A 112 -10.57 11.59 23.97
C LEU A 112 -10.13 12.98 23.53
N ALA A 113 -10.09 13.23 22.22
CA ALA A 113 -9.64 14.50 21.66
C ALA A 113 -10.70 15.60 21.73
N ASP A 114 -11.98 15.22 21.91
CA ASP A 114 -13.13 16.13 22.06
C ASP A 114 -13.16 17.24 20.98
N VAL A 115 -12.88 16.82 19.75
CA VAL A 115 -12.76 17.73 18.61
C VAL A 115 -14.13 18.25 18.18
N ASN A 116 -14.21 19.53 17.86
CA ASN A 116 -15.43 20.19 17.35
C ASN A 116 -15.11 21.11 16.16
N GLU A 117 -16.13 21.76 15.60
CA GLU A 117 -16.04 22.68 14.44
C GLU A 117 -15.05 23.85 14.61
N ASN A 118 -14.73 24.21 15.84
CA ASN A 118 -13.78 25.28 16.17
C ASN A 118 -12.37 24.74 16.46
N THR A 119 -12.13 23.43 16.31
CA THR A 119 -10.87 22.77 16.65
C THR A 119 -10.01 22.59 15.40
N THR A 120 -8.81 23.17 15.41
CA THR A 120 -7.81 22.92 14.37
C THR A 120 -6.95 21.71 14.76
N VAL A 121 -7.01 20.65 13.95
CA VAL A 121 -6.22 19.43 14.17
C VAL A 121 -4.95 19.46 13.31
N LEU A 122 -3.80 19.15 13.93
CA LEU A 122 -2.53 18.90 13.26
C LEU A 122 -2.17 17.43 13.39
N ASP A 123 -2.25 16.68 12.29
CA ASP A 123 -1.90 15.26 12.23
C ASP A 123 -0.46 15.08 11.74
N LEU A 124 0.44 14.71 12.67
CA LEU A 124 1.84 14.47 12.40
C LEU A 124 2.08 12.98 12.13
N PHE A 125 2.92 12.67 11.15
CA PHE A 125 3.16 11.30 10.68
C PHE A 125 1.88 10.60 10.18
N CYS A 126 1.01 11.38 9.53
CA CYS A 126 -0.34 11.01 9.16
C CYS A 126 -0.45 9.82 8.19
N GLY A 127 0.64 9.45 7.49
CA GLY A 127 0.64 8.32 6.56
C GLY A 127 -0.45 8.47 5.50
N SER A 128 -1.43 7.56 5.50
CA SER A 128 -2.61 7.63 4.61
C SER A 128 -3.67 8.64 5.05
N GLY A 129 -3.42 9.45 6.08
CA GLY A 129 -4.35 10.44 6.64
C GLY A 129 -5.53 9.83 7.41
N CYS A 130 -5.47 8.53 7.71
CA CYS A 130 -6.57 7.75 8.26
C CYS A 130 -7.20 8.38 9.52
N LEU A 131 -6.38 8.85 10.46
CA LEU A 131 -6.87 9.43 11.71
C LEU A 131 -7.47 10.83 11.50
N ALA A 132 -6.74 11.75 10.87
CA ALA A 132 -7.26 13.08 10.55
C ALA A 132 -8.56 13.03 9.74
N LEU A 133 -8.63 12.18 8.71
CA LEU A 133 -9.82 12.03 7.88
C LEU A 133 -11.00 11.47 8.66
N THR A 134 -10.75 10.62 9.65
CA THR A 134 -11.79 10.11 10.53
C THR A 134 -12.33 11.23 11.42
N LEU A 135 -11.45 11.98 12.08
CA LEU A 135 -11.83 13.10 12.95
C LEU A 135 -12.57 14.19 12.19
N ALA A 136 -12.14 14.50 10.96
CA ALA A 136 -12.79 15.48 10.10
C ALA A 136 -14.23 15.11 9.72
N LYS A 137 -14.60 13.83 9.73
CA LYS A 137 -15.98 13.37 9.47
C LYS A 137 -16.86 13.29 10.73
N VAL A 138 -16.26 13.23 11.91
CA VAL A 138 -16.99 13.23 13.19
C VAL A 138 -17.54 14.62 13.48
N ILE A 139 -16.82 15.66 13.03
CA ILE A 139 -17.23 17.06 13.12
C ILE A 139 -18.16 17.37 11.95
N ASN A 140 -19.45 17.60 12.23
CA ASN A 140 -20.48 18.01 11.27
C ASN A 140 -21.11 19.33 11.70
#